data_AF-A0A953WYQ0-F1
#
_entry.id   AF-A0A953WYQ0-F1
#
_cell.length_a   1.000
_cell.length_b   1.000
_cell.length_c   1.000
_cell.angle_alpha   90.00
_cell.angle_beta   90.00
_cell.angle_gamma   90.00
#
_symmetry.space_group_name_H-M   'P 1'
#
loop_
_entity.id
_entity.type
_entity.pdbx_description
1 polymer ?
#
loop_
_entity_poly.entity_id
_entity_poly.type
_entity_poly.pdbx_seq_one_letter_code
_entity_poly.pdbx_strand_id
1 'polypeptide(L)'
;MADDGSAMNGGRSRGNAALLDTAFLYGGSAQWIEQMQAAYAKDPNSVPESWRAFFAELGDEPASAAKNAGGASWKRGDWPLPSRDEQVAAFDGNWALLEPKIEKKIKDARPGASDADVMRSVKDSIHAIM
;
A
#
# COMPACT_ATOMS: atom_id res chain seq x y z
N MET A 1 20.48 -36.56 -25.58
CA MET A 1 19.28 -36.17 -26.34
C MET A 1 19.24 -34.65 -26.38
N ALA A 2 19.27 -34.03 -27.56
CA ALA A 2 19.16 -32.59 -27.72
C ALA A 2 17.67 -32.21 -27.82
N ASP A 3 17.26 -31.21 -27.05
CA ASP A 3 15.93 -30.58 -27.13
C ASP A 3 15.86 -29.77 -28.43
N ASP A 4 14.95 -30.14 -29.34
CA ASP A 4 14.97 -29.75 -30.75
C ASP A 4 14.25 -28.41 -31.05
N GLY A 5 13.84 -27.67 -30.02
CA GLY A 5 13.28 -26.32 -30.18
C GLY A 5 12.00 -26.25 -31.02
N SER A 6 11.36 -27.39 -31.28
CA SER A 6 10.08 -27.46 -31.99
C SER A 6 9.02 -26.69 -31.20
N ALA A 7 8.30 -25.78 -31.85
CA ALA A 7 7.17 -25.09 -31.23
C ALA A 7 6.18 -26.13 -30.68
N MET A 8 5.96 -26.12 -29.37
CA MET A 8 4.98 -26.96 -28.67
C MET A 8 3.60 -26.72 -29.28
N ASN A 9 3.23 -27.49 -30.30
CA ASN A 9 1.96 -27.40 -31.04
C ASN A 9 0.81 -28.04 -30.24
N GLY A 10 0.86 -27.93 -28.91
CA GLY A 10 -0.21 -28.32 -28.01
C GLY A 10 -1.03 -27.08 -27.69
N GLY A 11 -2.30 -27.08 -28.07
CA GLY A 11 -3.25 -26.08 -27.57
C GLY A 11 -3.10 -25.95 -26.05
N ARG A 12 -3.15 -24.72 -25.55
CA ARG A 12 -2.98 -24.44 -24.11
C ARG A 12 -3.90 -25.36 -23.32
N SER A 13 -3.41 -25.87 -22.19
CA SER A 13 -4.23 -26.67 -21.28
C SER A 13 -5.50 -25.89 -20.91
N ARG A 14 -6.62 -26.60 -20.68
CA ARG A 14 -7.90 -25.97 -20.30
C ARG A 14 -7.76 -25.03 -19.09
N GLY A 15 -6.91 -25.39 -18.13
CA GLY A 15 -6.63 -24.54 -16.96
C GLY A 15 -5.94 -23.23 -17.32
N ASN A 16 -4.96 -23.27 -18.23
CA ASN A 16 -4.25 -22.05 -18.67
C ASN A 16 -5.13 -21.17 -19.55
N ALA A 17 -6.04 -21.76 -20.34
CA ALA A 17 -7.02 -21.00 -21.11
C ALA A 17 -8.01 -20.26 -20.18
N ALA A 18 -8.61 -20.96 -19.22
CA ALA A 18 -9.52 -20.35 -18.26
C ALA A 18 -8.85 -19.25 -17.42
N LEU A 19 -7.59 -19.44 -17.02
CA LEU A 19 -6.83 -18.42 -16.29
C LEU A 19 -6.66 -17.13 -17.11
N LEU A 20 -6.35 -17.25 -18.41
CA LEU A 20 -6.19 -16.09 -19.29
C LEU A 20 -7.52 -15.34 -19.49
N ASP A 21 -8.62 -16.08 -19.62
CA ASP A 21 -9.95 -15.48 -19.79
C ASP A 21 -10.35 -14.64 -18.57
N THR A 22 -9.90 -15.00 -17.36
CA THR A 22 -10.17 -14.25 -16.13
C THR A 22 -8.99 -13.41 -15.64
N ALA A 23 -7.86 -13.38 -16.34
CA ALA A 23 -6.64 -12.71 -15.88
C ALA A 23 -6.84 -11.21 -15.67
N PHE A 24 -7.79 -10.62 -16.40
CA PHE A 24 -8.15 -9.21 -16.24
C PHE A 24 -8.73 -8.89 -14.85
N LEU A 25 -9.30 -9.87 -14.14
CA LEU A 25 -9.85 -9.74 -12.77
C LEU A 25 -8.77 -9.80 -11.68
N TYR A 26 -7.49 -9.81 -12.05
CA TYR A 26 -6.39 -9.79 -11.10
C TYR A 26 -6.48 -8.59 -10.16
N GLY A 27 -6.22 -8.77 -8.86
CA GLY A 27 -6.45 -7.74 -7.83
C GLY A 27 -5.77 -6.38 -8.09
N GLY A 28 -4.69 -6.34 -8.87
CA GLY A 28 -4.05 -5.09 -9.28
C GLY A 28 -4.91 -4.18 -10.17
N SER A 29 -5.89 -4.73 -10.91
CA SER A 29 -6.81 -3.96 -11.74
C SER A 29 -8.13 -3.62 -11.04
N ALA A 30 -8.34 -4.07 -9.80
CA ALA A 30 -9.64 -4.00 -9.12
C ALA A 30 -10.23 -2.59 -9.10
N GLN A 31 -9.44 -1.58 -8.71
CA GLN A 31 -9.91 -0.18 -8.68
C GLN A 31 -10.30 0.36 -10.07
N TRP A 32 -9.64 -0.11 -11.12
CA TRP A 32 -9.98 0.30 -12.49
C TRP A 32 -11.29 -0.36 -12.95
N ILE A 33 -11.50 -1.63 -12.62
CA ILE A 33 -12.76 -2.34 -12.94
C ILE A 33 -13.93 -1.71 -12.18
N GLU A 34 -13.78 -1.39 -10.89
CA GLU A 34 -14.83 -0.74 -10.10
C GLU A 34 -15.22 0.63 -10.68
N GLN A 35 -14.24 1.43 -11.11
CA GLN A 35 -14.52 2.70 -11.78
C GLN A 35 -15.23 2.50 -13.12
N MET A 36 -14.83 1.50 -13.90
CA MET A 36 -15.50 1.16 -15.15
C MET A 36 -16.94 0.71 -14.92
N GLN A 37 -17.18 -0.10 -13.90
CA GLN A 37 -18.52 -0.53 -13.52
C GLN A 37 -19.38 0.66 -13.08
N ALA A 38 -18.82 1.59 -12.31
CA ALA A 38 -19.52 2.82 -11.93
C ALA A 38 -19.80 3.74 -13.12
N ALA A 39 -18.95 3.75 -14.16
CA ALA A 39 -19.23 4.44 -15.41
C ALA A 39 -20.37 3.75 -16.19
N TYR A 40 -20.32 2.42 -16.31
CA TYR A 40 -21.38 1.61 -16.93
C TYR A 40 -22.74 1.82 -16.26
N ALA A 41 -22.77 1.88 -14.93
CA ALA A 41 -23.98 2.11 -14.16
C ALA A 41 -24.62 3.50 -14.41
N LYS A 42 -23.84 4.49 -14.87
CA LYS A 42 -24.33 5.82 -15.25
C LYS A 42 -24.73 5.88 -16.72
N ASP A 43 -23.91 5.31 -17.59
CA ASP A 43 -24.15 5.21 -19.02
C ASP A 43 -23.61 3.87 -19.54
N PRO A 44 -24.49 2.93 -19.94
CA PRO A 44 -24.06 1.66 -20.50
C PRO A 44 -23.15 1.81 -21.71
N ASN A 45 -23.26 2.90 -22.49
CA ASN A 45 -22.43 3.12 -23.69
C ASN A 45 -21.02 3.65 -23.38
N SER A 46 -20.73 3.96 -22.10
CA SER A 46 -19.41 4.43 -21.68
C SER A 46 -18.32 3.35 -21.68
N VAL A 47 -18.71 2.08 -21.85
CA VAL A 47 -17.79 0.93 -21.83
C VAL A 47 -17.94 0.07 -23.09
N PRO A 48 -16.88 -0.68 -23.48
CA PRO A 48 -16.94 -1.60 -24.61
C PRO A 48 -18.01 -2.69 -24.43
N GLU A 49 -18.49 -3.25 -25.54
CA GLU A 49 -19.57 -4.25 -25.54
C GLU A 49 -19.30 -5.47 -24.67
N SER A 50 -18.08 -6.00 -24.69
CA SER A 50 -17.68 -7.15 -23.85
C SER A 50 -17.85 -6.84 -22.36
N TRP A 51 -17.56 -5.61 -21.95
CA TRP A 51 -17.72 -5.15 -20.58
C TRP A 51 -19.18 -4.90 -20.21
N ARG A 52 -19.99 -4.38 -21.14
CA ARG A 52 -21.45 -4.26 -20.93
C ARG A 52 -22.06 -5.63 -20.65
N ALA A 53 -21.73 -6.63 -21.46
CA ALA A 53 -22.24 -7.99 -21.28
C ALA A 53 -21.83 -8.57 -19.91
N PHE A 54 -20.57 -8.39 -19.53
CA PHE A 54 -20.06 -8.84 -18.22
C PHE A 54 -20.78 -8.16 -17.05
N PHE A 55 -20.93 -6.82 -17.06
CA PHE A 55 -21.60 -6.12 -15.97
C PHE A 55 -23.11 -6.35 -15.94
N ALA A 56 -23.73 -6.58 -17.10
CA ALA A 56 -25.14 -6.98 -17.19
C ALA A 56 -25.37 -8.37 -16.59
N GLU A 57 -24.45 -9.32 -16.80
CA GLU A 57 -24.50 -10.66 -16.18
C GLU A 57 -24.31 -10.59 -14.66
N LEU A 58 -23.46 -9.67 -14.18
CA LEU A 58 -23.23 -9.47 -12.75
C LEU A 58 -24.47 -8.91 -12.02
N GLY A 59 -25.24 -8.04 -12.68
CA GLY A 59 -26.52 -7.55 -12.16
C GLY A 59 -26.43 -6.64 -10.92
N ASP A 60 -25.27 -6.01 -10.68
CA ASP A 60 -25.07 -5.13 -9.53
C ASP A 60 -25.93 -3.86 -9.61
N GLU A 61 -26.50 -3.47 -8.47
CA GLU A 61 -27.24 -2.22 -8.31
C GLU A 61 -26.35 -0.98 -8.57
N PRO A 62 -26.81 0.04 -9.32
CA PRO A 62 -26.02 1.23 -9.63
C PRO A 62 -25.44 1.95 -8.40
N ALA A 63 -26.19 1.98 -7.30
CA ALA A 63 -25.74 2.58 -6.05
C ALA A 63 -24.57 1.80 -5.41
N SER A 64 -24.59 0.46 -5.51
CA SER A 64 -23.51 -0.41 -5.04
C SER A 64 -22.25 -0.22 -5.89
N ALA A 65 -22.38 -0.19 -7.22
CA ALA A 65 -21.26 0.08 -8.12
C ALA A 65 -20.59 1.43 -7.83
N ALA A 66 -21.39 2.48 -7.61
CA ALA A 66 -20.88 3.80 -7.24
C ALA A 66 -20.15 3.80 -5.88
N LYS A 67 -20.68 3.09 -4.89
CA LYS A 67 -20.06 2.96 -3.56
C LYS A 67 -18.73 2.20 -3.63
N ASN A 68 -18.68 1.10 -4.39
CA ASN A 68 -17.47 0.29 -4.55
C ASN A 68 -16.36 1.13 -5.22
N ALA A 69 -16.67 1.86 -6.29
CA ALA A 69 -15.72 2.76 -6.94
C ALA A 69 -15.19 3.88 -6.03
N GLY A 70 -15.90 4.22 -4.95
CA GLY A 70 -15.44 5.15 -3.90
C GLY A 70 -14.32 4.59 -3.01
N GLY A 71 -14.05 3.29 -3.12
CA GLY A 71 -13.06 2.57 -2.34
C GLY A 71 -13.57 2.10 -0.98
N ALA A 72 -12.69 1.38 -0.28
CA ALA A 72 -12.98 0.81 1.02
C ALA A 72 -13.31 1.88 2.08
N SER A 73 -14.45 1.73 2.76
CA SER A 73 -14.86 2.62 3.87
C SER A 73 -13.90 2.62 5.06
N TRP A 74 -13.10 1.56 5.20
CA TRP A 74 -12.07 1.42 6.23
C TRP A 74 -10.71 2.01 5.81
N LYS A 75 -10.60 2.58 4.61
CA LYS A 75 -9.38 3.25 4.15
C LYS A 75 -9.11 4.46 5.04
N ARG A 76 -8.04 4.36 5.82
CA ARG A 76 -7.54 5.44 6.66
C ARG A 76 -6.82 6.48 5.81
N GLY A 77 -7.30 7.72 5.85
CA GLY A 77 -6.64 8.84 5.16
C GLY A 77 -5.35 9.30 5.82
N ASP A 78 -5.16 8.96 7.10
CA ASP A 78 -4.00 9.30 7.92
C ASP A 78 -2.91 8.21 7.92
N TRP A 79 -3.01 7.23 7.01
CA TRP A 79 -2.05 6.14 6.88
C TRP A 79 -1.08 6.36 5.69
N PRO A 80 0.22 6.06 5.82
CA PRO A 80 0.90 5.62 7.04
C PRO A 80 1.03 6.76 8.05
N LEU A 81 0.85 6.44 9.33
CA LEU A 81 1.10 7.40 10.40
C LEU A 81 2.59 7.82 10.37
N PRO A 82 2.91 9.10 10.61
CA PRO A 82 4.29 9.52 10.75
C PRO A 82 4.96 8.72 11.88
N SER A 83 6.18 8.25 11.62
CA SER A 83 6.96 7.46 12.57
C SER A 83 7.01 8.18 13.92
N ARG A 84 6.55 7.51 14.97
CA ARG A 84 6.84 7.94 16.34
C ARG A 84 8.23 7.44 16.67
N ASP A 85 9.25 8.18 16.23
CA ASP A 85 10.67 7.81 16.32
C ASP A 85 11.05 7.24 17.70
N GLU A 86 10.48 7.78 18.78
CA GLU A 86 10.69 7.32 20.16
C GLU A 86 10.04 5.98 20.47
N GLN A 87 8.80 5.76 20.04
CA GLN A 87 8.12 4.49 20.28
C GLN A 87 8.76 3.37 19.47
N VAL A 88 9.16 3.67 18.22
CA VAL A 88 9.87 2.71 17.38
C VAL A 88 11.24 2.39 17.99
N ALA A 89 12.01 3.41 18.37
CA ALA A 89 13.31 3.26 19.01
C ALA A 89 13.24 2.51 20.35
N ALA A 90 12.16 2.65 21.11
CA ALA A 90 11.95 1.88 22.33
C ALA A 90 11.78 0.37 22.08
N PHE A 91 11.27 -0.04 20.92
CA PHE A 91 11.08 -1.45 20.58
C PHE A 91 12.28 -2.07 19.85
N ASP A 92 12.99 -1.33 18.99
CA ASP A 92 14.11 -1.84 18.19
C ASP A 92 15.51 -1.36 18.64
N GLY A 93 15.57 -0.45 19.62
CA GLY A 93 16.80 0.12 20.16
C GLY A 93 17.48 1.16 19.25
N ASN A 94 16.87 1.55 18.14
CA ASN A 94 17.48 2.45 17.16
C ASN A 94 17.19 3.93 17.46
N TRP A 95 18.03 4.54 18.31
CA TRP A 95 17.89 5.92 18.76
C TRP A 95 18.49 6.99 17.83
N ALA A 96 19.05 6.61 16.68
CA ALA A 96 19.81 7.50 15.79
C ALA A 96 19.02 8.73 15.31
N LEU A 97 17.69 8.63 15.16
CA LEU A 97 16.82 9.72 14.73
C LEU A 97 16.46 10.71 15.86
N LEU A 98 16.69 10.31 17.12
CA LEU A 98 16.33 11.08 18.31
C LEU A 98 17.53 11.73 19.01
N GLU A 99 18.71 11.10 18.96
CA GLU A 99 19.97 11.65 19.48
C GLU A 99 20.17 13.15 19.15
N PRO A 100 20.07 13.61 17.88
CA PRO A 100 20.25 15.03 17.56
C PRO A 100 19.16 15.93 18.13
N LYS A 101 17.92 15.43 18.28
CA LYS A 101 16.81 16.18 18.88
C LYS A 101 17.01 16.33 20.40
N ILE A 102 17.51 15.30 21.07
CA ILE A 102 17.83 15.30 22.51
C ILE A 102 19.04 16.19 22.78
N GLU A 103 20.10 16.09 21.97
CA GLU A 103 21.28 16.95 22.07
C GLU A 103 20.90 18.42 21.97
N LYS A 104 20.09 18.79 20.96
CA LYS A 104 19.61 20.16 20.79
C LYS A 104 18.84 20.64 22.03
N LYS A 105 17.89 19.86 22.54
CA LYS A 105 17.14 20.21 23.75
C LYS A 105 18.04 20.41 24.97
N ILE A 106 19.07 19.59 25.15
CA ILE A 106 20.02 19.71 26.26
C ILE A 106 20.86 20.98 26.12
N LYS A 107 21.35 21.29 24.90
CA LYS A 107 22.10 22.52 24.61
C LYS A 107 21.25 23.77 24.84
N ASP A 108 19.98 23.74 24.43
CA ASP A 108 19.02 24.83 24.65
C ASP A 108 18.71 25.02 26.16
N ALA A 109 18.59 23.93 26.91
CA ALA A 109 18.30 23.97 28.35
C ALA A 109 19.51 24.31 29.24
N ARG A 110 20.74 24.03 28.77
CA ARG A 110 22.00 24.32 29.49
C ARG A 110 22.98 25.07 28.57
N PRO A 111 22.73 26.35 28.28
CA PRO A 111 23.63 27.15 27.46
C PRO A 111 24.99 27.28 28.18
N GLY A 112 26.06 26.81 27.54
CA GLY A 112 27.42 26.83 28.08
C GLY A 112 27.93 25.52 28.67
N ALA A 113 27.15 24.43 28.62
CA ALA A 113 27.65 23.09 28.93
C ALA A 113 28.76 22.66 27.95
N SER A 114 29.75 21.92 28.44
CA SER A 114 30.79 21.35 27.57
C SER A 114 30.20 20.25 26.68
N ASP A 115 30.77 20.02 25.49
CA ASP A 115 30.29 18.99 24.58
C ASP A 115 30.31 17.58 25.22
N ALA A 116 31.29 17.32 26.08
CA ALA A 116 31.38 16.07 26.84
C ALA A 116 30.20 15.89 27.81
N ASP A 117 29.78 16.96 28.48
CA ASP A 117 28.64 16.93 29.41
C ASP A 117 27.31 16.76 28.67
N VAL A 118 27.18 17.35 27.48
CA VAL A 118 26.02 17.18 26.62
C VAL A 118 25.91 15.72 26.18
N MET A 119 26.99 15.13 25.65
CA MET A 119 26.99 13.73 25.22
C MET A 119 26.67 12.76 26.36
N ARG A 120 27.20 13.01 27.57
CA ARG A 120 26.86 12.21 28.75
C ARG A 120 25.37 12.33 29.09
N SER A 121 24.83 13.54 29.07
CA SER A 121 23.42 13.80 29.36
C SER A 121 22.48 13.18 28.31
N VAL A 122 22.86 13.16 27.02
CA VAL A 122 22.12 12.45 25.96
C VAL A 122 22.05 10.95 26.26
N LYS A 123 23.20 10.32 26.57
CA LYS A 123 23.26 8.89 26.91
C LYS A 123 22.43 8.56 28.14
N ASP A 124 22.53 9.36 29.19
CA ASP A 124 21.75 9.14 30.42
C ASP A 124 20.24 9.27 30.17
N SER A 125 19.84 10.17 29.25
CA SER A 125 18.44 10.34 28.87
C SER A 125 17.89 9.14 28.08
N ILE A 126 18.70 8.55 27.18
CA ILE A 126 18.33 7.32 26.45
C ILE A 126 18.21 6.14 27.42
N HIS A 127 19.15 5.98 28.36
CA HIS A 127 19.09 4.92 29.37
C HIS A 127 17.91 5.05 30.33
N ALA A 128 17.43 6.27 30.59
CA ALA A 128 16.28 6.50 31.48
C ALA A 128 14.93 6.15 30.82
N ILE A 129 14.87 6.04 29.49
CA ILE A 129 13.68 5.65 28.74
C ILE A 129 13.60 4.11 28.59
N MET A 130 14.74 3.42 28.72
CA MET A 130 14.84 1.95 28.75
C MET A 130 14.62 1.39 30.16
#